data_AF-A0A9E6XYS2-F1
#
_entry.id   AF-A0A9E6XYS2-F1
#
_cell.length_a   1.000
_cell.length_b   1.000
_cell.length_c   1.000
_cell.angle_alpha   90.00
_cell.angle_beta   90.00
_cell.angle_gamma   90.00
#
_symmetry.space_group_name_H-M   'P 1'
#
loop_
_entity.id
_entity.type
_entity.pdbx_description
1 polymer ?
#
loop_
_entity_poly.entity_id
_entity_poly.type
_entity_poly.pdbx_seq_one_letter_code
_entity_poly.pdbx_strand_id
1 'polypeptide(L)'
;MDELVFASDSRLSGGQRWDGCPKILTLPRSDALMSFAGETQAAYPMMLQLANSIAFYPPSQERRLDLAHLGGHSLRLFNQMRGLIDGPFAVGQTEPDPPRAVFLLGGYSWRYRAFFTWKLEFAEGEFRYRRVVRGRQSERGWHFHFAGDTDAVELARNRLFELLRAPGRERVQADGLDMEPFEVLRDVIREARFDSVGGPPQVAKVYRHLNTQFFAVEWQNVATIAGRPALSYEQAFIPRLDADRPDLQPRPPERLEEPLPGETEPTADETVE
;
A
#
# COMPACT_ATOMS: atom_id res chain seq x y z
N MET A 1 11.62 -16.20 -6.62
CA MET A 1 12.14 -14.85 -6.89
C MET A 1 11.82 -14.00 -5.68
N ASP A 2 12.73 -13.15 -5.21
CA ASP A 2 12.45 -12.31 -4.03
C ASP A 2 11.62 -11.08 -4.43
N GLU A 3 10.67 -10.70 -3.58
CA GLU A 3 9.78 -9.56 -3.77
C GLU A 3 9.50 -8.85 -2.44
N LEU A 4 9.02 -7.61 -2.54
CA LEU A 4 8.49 -6.85 -1.40
C LEU A 4 7.00 -6.63 -1.62
N VAL A 5 6.18 -7.11 -0.68
CA VAL A 5 4.73 -7.03 -0.75
C VAL A 5 4.22 -5.90 0.13
N PHE A 6 3.33 -5.08 -0.42
CA PHE A 6 2.52 -4.11 0.30
C PHE A 6 1.08 -4.61 0.28
N ALA A 7 0.45 -4.64 1.44
CA ALA A 7 -0.95 -4.95 1.57
C ALA A 7 -1.64 -3.99 2.54
N SER A 8 -2.91 -3.70 2.29
CA SER A 8 -3.73 -2.82 3.13
C SER A 8 -5.19 -3.21 3.02
N ASP A 9 -5.99 -2.88 4.03
CA ASP A 9 -7.44 -2.84 3.89
C ASP A 9 -7.85 -1.66 2.97
N SER A 10 -9.13 -1.42 2.74
CA SER A 10 -9.59 -0.30 1.89
C SER A 10 -10.62 0.59 2.56
N ARG A 11 -10.78 0.50 3.89
CA ARG A 11 -11.71 1.33 4.63
C ARG A 11 -11.08 2.65 5.04
N LEU A 12 -11.75 3.76 4.71
CA LEU A 12 -11.55 5.02 5.42
C LEU A 12 -12.70 5.21 6.41
N SER A 13 -12.34 5.74 7.59
CA SER A 13 -13.30 6.09 8.64
C SER A 13 -13.07 7.53 9.08
N GLY A 14 -14.14 8.21 9.50
CA GLY A 14 -14.09 9.63 9.87
C GLY A 14 -15.46 10.29 9.75
N GLY A 15 -16.40 9.88 10.60
CA GLY A 15 -17.82 10.27 10.53
C GLY A 15 -18.68 9.35 9.65
N GLN A 16 -18.06 8.64 8.70
CA GLN A 16 -18.67 7.58 7.90
C GLN A 16 -17.66 6.47 7.62
N ARG A 17 -18.14 5.31 7.17
CA ARG A 17 -17.29 4.22 6.66
C ARG A 17 -17.34 4.22 5.15
N TRP A 18 -16.18 4.30 4.51
CA TRP A 18 -16.05 4.24 3.06
C TRP A 18 -15.08 3.11 2.70
N ASP A 19 -15.65 2.00 2.22
CA ASP A 19 -14.90 0.85 1.73
C ASP A 19 -14.55 1.04 0.25
N GLY A 20 -13.37 0.57 -0.16
CA GLY A 20 -12.86 0.69 -1.53
C GLY A 20 -11.99 1.91 -1.79
N CYS A 21 -11.41 2.50 -0.75
CA CYS A 21 -10.49 3.61 -0.86
C CYS A 21 -9.03 3.15 -0.97
N PRO A 22 -8.23 3.73 -1.88
CA PRO A 22 -6.85 3.32 -2.09
C PRO A 22 -5.94 3.74 -0.92
N LYS A 23 -5.21 2.79 -0.32
CA LYS A 23 -4.23 3.06 0.75
C LYS A 23 -2.78 2.81 0.32
N ILE A 24 -2.58 2.36 -0.91
CA ILE A 24 -1.27 2.08 -1.51
C ILE A 24 -1.14 2.93 -2.78
N LEU A 25 0.04 3.47 -3.03
CA LEU A 25 0.38 4.25 -4.21
C LEU A 25 1.71 3.77 -4.80
N THR A 26 1.73 3.56 -6.11
CA THR A 26 2.96 3.41 -6.88
C THR A 26 3.61 4.77 -7.09
N LEU A 27 4.89 4.88 -6.75
CA LEU A 27 5.62 6.11 -6.99
C LEU A 27 6.08 6.18 -8.46
N PRO A 28 6.18 7.38 -9.07
CA PRO A 28 6.51 7.57 -10.48
C PRO A 28 8.02 7.39 -10.75
N ARG A 29 8.57 6.30 -10.23
CA ARG A 29 9.93 5.78 -10.45
C ARG A 29 9.96 4.26 -10.62
N SER A 30 8.78 3.62 -10.68
CA SER A 30 8.51 2.20 -10.92
C SER A 30 9.17 1.18 -9.96
N ASP A 31 10.08 1.56 -9.07
CA ASP A 31 10.82 0.67 -8.18
C ASP A 31 10.42 0.82 -6.70
N ALA A 32 9.34 1.57 -6.42
CA ALA A 32 8.93 1.94 -5.07
C ALA A 32 7.41 2.11 -4.90
N LEU A 33 6.93 1.73 -3.71
CA LEU A 33 5.56 1.87 -3.25
C LEU A 33 5.54 2.69 -1.95
N MET A 34 4.44 3.40 -1.73
CA MET A 34 4.10 3.99 -0.44
C MET A 34 2.69 3.58 -0.03
N SER A 35 2.47 3.31 1.25
CA SER A 35 1.15 3.14 1.83
C SER A 35 1.03 3.94 3.12
N PHE A 36 -0.20 4.08 3.63
CA PHE A 36 -0.45 4.77 4.88
C PHE A 36 -1.47 4.05 5.77
N ALA A 37 -1.47 4.41 7.04
CA ALA A 37 -2.57 4.19 7.97
C ALA A 37 -2.73 5.43 8.87
N GLY A 38 -3.96 5.71 9.31
CA GLY A 38 -4.30 6.90 10.10
C GLY A 38 -5.11 7.94 9.32
N GLU A 39 -5.01 9.21 9.70
CA GLU A 39 -5.87 10.28 9.19
C GLU A 39 -5.60 10.64 7.72
N THR A 40 -6.66 10.57 6.92
CA THR A 40 -6.62 10.73 5.45
C THR A 40 -6.33 12.16 5.02
N GLN A 41 -6.79 13.13 5.81
CA GLN A 41 -6.63 14.56 5.56
C GLN A 41 -5.15 14.97 5.50
N ALA A 42 -4.29 14.30 6.27
CA ALA A 42 -2.86 14.47 6.16
C ALA A 42 -2.23 13.50 5.16
N ALA A 43 -2.66 12.24 5.19
CA ALA A 43 -2.00 11.18 4.43
C ALA A 43 -2.06 11.36 2.91
N TYR A 44 -3.23 11.65 2.34
CA TYR A 44 -3.36 11.77 0.89
C TYR A 44 -2.60 12.96 0.31
N PRO A 45 -2.71 14.19 0.84
CA PRO A 45 -1.91 15.30 0.34
C PRO A 45 -0.41 15.02 0.39
N MET A 46 0.08 14.42 1.48
CA MET A 46 1.50 14.08 1.63
C MET A 46 1.95 13.03 0.60
N MET A 47 1.19 11.94 0.43
CA MET A 47 1.50 10.92 -0.57
C MET A 47 1.47 11.46 -2.00
N LEU A 48 0.46 12.26 -2.34
CA LEU A 48 0.34 12.89 -3.65
C LEU A 48 1.49 13.86 -3.91
N GLN A 49 1.86 14.66 -2.92
CA GLN A 49 2.98 15.58 -3.06
C GLN A 49 4.31 14.85 -3.21
N LEU A 50 4.50 13.71 -2.54
CA LEU A 50 5.67 12.85 -2.77
C LEU A 50 5.71 12.35 -4.20
N ALA A 51 4.59 11.82 -4.71
CA ALA A 51 4.50 11.37 -6.10
C ALA A 51 4.84 12.51 -7.07
N ASN A 52 4.24 13.68 -6.88
CA ASN A 52 4.52 14.89 -7.69
C ASN A 52 5.99 15.30 -7.61
N SER A 53 6.59 15.31 -6.41
CA SER A 53 7.99 15.68 -6.24
C SER A 53 8.96 14.76 -6.99
N ILE A 54 8.60 13.48 -7.14
CA ILE A 54 9.37 12.51 -7.91
C ILE A 54 9.13 12.74 -9.41
N ALA A 55 7.87 12.92 -9.82
CA ALA A 55 7.49 13.15 -11.22
C ALA A 55 8.11 14.43 -11.80
N PHE A 56 8.20 15.50 -11.00
CA PHE A 56 8.80 16.78 -11.41
C PHE A 56 10.32 16.82 -11.33
N TYR A 57 10.96 15.76 -10.83
CA TYR A 57 12.40 15.70 -10.70
C TYR A 57 12.96 14.49 -11.47
N PRO A 58 13.34 14.67 -12.76
CA PRO A 58 13.78 13.58 -13.63
C PRO A 58 14.85 12.65 -13.04
N PRO A 59 15.86 13.13 -12.27
CA PRO A 59 16.82 12.22 -11.62
C PRO A 59 16.19 11.21 -10.66
N SER A 60 15.08 11.55 -10.01
CA SER A 60 14.32 10.62 -9.17
C SER A 60 13.41 9.72 -10.00
N GLN A 61 12.68 10.31 -10.95
CA GLN A 61 11.76 9.59 -11.84
C GLN A 61 12.47 8.50 -12.66
N GLU A 62 13.60 8.83 -13.25
CA GLU A 62 14.41 7.95 -14.10
C GLU A 62 15.32 7.01 -13.29
N ARG A 63 15.22 7.04 -11.95
CA ARG A 63 16.04 6.24 -11.01
C ARG A 63 17.55 6.48 -11.12
N ARG A 64 17.99 7.65 -11.63
CA ARG A 64 19.40 8.10 -11.54
C ARG A 64 19.83 8.23 -10.07
N LEU A 65 18.89 8.58 -9.20
CA LEU A 65 19.06 8.49 -7.74
C LEU A 65 18.59 7.12 -7.23
N ASP A 66 19.49 6.44 -6.52
CA ASP A 66 19.18 5.19 -5.82
C ASP A 66 18.08 5.38 -4.78
N LEU A 67 17.29 4.32 -4.59
CA LEU A 67 16.18 4.28 -3.64
C LEU A 67 16.60 4.68 -2.21
N ALA A 68 17.84 4.44 -1.79
CA ALA A 68 18.31 4.80 -0.45
C ALA A 68 18.15 6.31 -0.14
N HIS A 69 18.12 7.17 -1.15
CA HIS A 69 17.89 8.61 -0.97
C HIS A 69 16.40 8.98 -0.80
N LEU A 70 15.49 8.09 -1.20
CA LEU A 70 14.05 8.36 -1.21
C LEU A 70 13.48 8.55 0.19
N GLY A 71 13.95 7.77 1.18
CA GLY A 71 13.51 7.92 2.57
C GLY A 71 13.80 9.32 3.13
N GLY A 72 15.02 9.82 2.93
CA GLY A 72 15.41 11.17 3.34
C GLY A 72 14.71 12.28 2.55
N HIS A 73 14.47 12.07 1.25
CA HIS A 73 13.67 12.99 0.43
C HIS A 73 12.24 13.10 0.93
N SER A 74 11.58 11.96 1.17
CA SER A 74 10.21 11.89 1.69
C SER A 74 10.08 12.60 3.04
N LEU A 75 11.06 12.42 3.93
CA LEU A 75 11.12 13.09 5.22
C LEU A 75 11.16 14.62 5.09
N ARG A 76 12.09 15.14 4.29
CA ARG A 76 12.24 16.58 4.08
C ARG A 76 10.97 17.18 3.49
N LEU A 77 10.36 16.48 2.54
CA LEU A 77 9.12 16.92 1.92
C LEU A 77 7.96 16.96 2.94
N PHE A 78 7.78 15.91 3.73
CA PHE A 78 6.68 15.86 4.70
C PHE A 78 6.84 16.92 5.80
N ASN A 79 8.07 17.15 6.27
CA ASN A 79 8.38 18.23 7.21
C ASN A 79 8.19 19.62 6.59
N GLN A 80 8.56 19.81 5.32
CA GLN A 80 8.27 21.04 4.59
C GLN A 80 6.76 21.28 4.52
N MET A 81 5.98 20.28 4.08
CA MET A 81 4.52 20.39 3.99
C MET A 81 3.88 20.68 5.35
N ARG A 82 4.35 20.04 6.42
CA ARG A 82 3.91 20.31 7.78
C ARG A 82 4.14 21.77 8.17
N GLY A 83 5.30 22.33 7.82
CA GLY A 83 5.64 23.72 8.09
C GLY A 83 4.81 24.75 7.29
N LEU A 84 4.07 24.32 6.26
CA LEU A 84 3.16 25.17 5.49
C LEU A 84 1.75 25.24 6.07
N ILE A 85 1.44 24.47 7.13
CA ILE A 85 0.12 24.52 7.76
C ILE A 85 0.05 25.78 8.63
N ASP A 86 -0.59 26.81 8.08
CA ASP A 86 -0.90 28.07 8.74
C ASP A 86 -2.42 28.32 8.78
N GLY A 87 -2.84 29.40 9.42
CA GLY A 87 -4.23 29.85 9.42
C GLY A 87 -4.87 29.97 10.80
N PRO A 88 -6.13 30.44 10.86
CA PRO A 88 -6.85 30.55 12.12
C PRO A 88 -7.14 29.14 12.63
N PHE A 89 -6.43 28.74 13.69
CA PHE A 89 -6.75 27.52 14.41
C PHE A 89 -8.08 27.66 15.14
N ALA A 90 -8.64 26.53 15.60
CA ALA A 90 -9.81 26.57 16.48
C ALA A 90 -9.54 27.45 17.71
N VAL A 91 -10.59 28.04 18.29
CA VAL A 91 -10.45 28.91 19.48
C VAL A 91 -9.71 28.16 20.58
N GLY A 92 -8.57 28.71 21.02
CA GLY A 92 -7.70 28.11 22.04
C GLY A 92 -6.58 27.21 21.51
N GLN A 93 -6.48 27.01 20.20
CA GLN A 93 -5.40 26.25 19.56
C GLN A 93 -4.31 27.21 19.04
N THR A 94 -3.06 26.91 19.35
CA THR A 94 -1.89 27.71 18.94
C THR A 94 -1.01 26.98 17.92
N GLU A 95 -1.23 25.68 17.73
CA GLU A 95 -0.47 24.83 16.83
C GLU A 95 -1.41 23.86 16.09
N PRO A 96 -1.08 23.46 14.85
CA PRO A 96 -1.89 22.52 14.09
C PRO A 96 -1.89 21.13 14.75
N ASP A 97 -3.03 20.45 14.70
CA ASP A 97 -3.15 19.08 15.21
C ASP A 97 -2.11 18.15 14.58
N PRO A 98 -1.57 17.17 15.32
CA PRO A 98 -0.66 16.20 14.74
C PRO A 98 -1.37 15.44 13.61
N PRO A 99 -0.70 15.17 12.48
CA PRO A 99 -1.33 14.58 11.30
C PRO A 99 -1.82 13.14 11.48
N ARG A 100 -1.55 12.51 12.64
CA ARG A 100 -1.94 11.14 13.05
C ARG A 100 -1.93 10.14 11.89
N ALA A 101 -0.85 10.16 11.12
CA ALA A 101 -0.63 9.29 9.98
C ALA A 101 0.73 8.60 10.08
N VAL A 102 0.75 7.33 9.75
CA VAL A 102 1.95 6.50 9.63
C VAL A 102 2.06 6.06 8.18
N PHE A 103 3.24 6.22 7.61
CA PHE A 103 3.51 5.81 6.23
C PHE A 103 4.51 4.66 6.21
N LEU A 104 4.26 3.71 5.33
CA LEU A 104 5.26 2.72 4.94
C LEU A 104 5.73 3.09 3.54
N LEU A 105 7.04 3.21 3.39
CA LEU A 105 7.70 3.45 2.12
C LEU A 105 8.62 2.26 1.85
N GLY A 106 8.64 1.73 0.64
CA GLY A 106 9.54 0.65 0.33
C GLY A 106 9.79 0.48 -1.15
N GLY A 107 10.86 -0.24 -1.48
CA GLY A 107 11.25 -0.48 -2.87
C GLY A 107 12.48 -1.36 -2.99
N TYR A 108 12.97 -1.54 -4.22
CA TYR A 108 14.23 -2.23 -4.49
C TYR A 108 15.38 -1.25 -4.80
N SER A 109 16.48 -1.34 -4.06
CA SER A 109 17.71 -0.60 -4.38
C SER A 109 18.56 -1.41 -5.36
N TRP A 110 18.76 -0.87 -6.56
CA TRP A 110 19.65 -1.46 -7.56
C TRP A 110 21.12 -1.42 -7.12
N ARG A 111 21.52 -0.38 -6.37
CA ARG A 111 22.89 -0.23 -5.88
C ARG A 111 23.25 -1.26 -4.83
N TYR A 112 22.36 -1.47 -3.87
CA TYR A 112 22.55 -2.43 -2.77
C TYR A 112 22.00 -3.82 -3.08
N ARG A 113 21.34 -4.00 -4.22
CA ARG A 113 20.68 -5.24 -4.66
C ARG A 113 19.72 -5.81 -3.61
N ALA A 114 19.05 -4.96 -2.86
CA ALA A 114 18.21 -5.35 -1.72
C ALA A 114 16.96 -4.49 -1.58
N PHE A 115 15.92 -5.06 -0.96
CA PHE A 115 14.70 -4.32 -0.61
C PHE A 115 14.94 -3.42 0.59
N PHE A 116 14.50 -2.16 0.48
CA PHE A 116 14.55 -1.18 1.54
C PHE A 116 13.12 -0.81 1.92
N THR A 117 12.90 -0.64 3.22
CA THR A 117 11.61 -0.26 3.79
C THR A 117 11.85 0.74 4.91
N TRP A 118 10.97 1.73 4.98
CA TRP A 118 10.98 2.80 5.95
C TRP A 118 9.59 2.97 6.53
N LYS A 119 9.52 3.14 7.84
CA LYS A 119 8.33 3.65 8.52
C LYS A 119 8.55 5.14 8.75
N LEU A 120 7.63 5.98 8.27
CA LEU A 120 7.60 7.40 8.58
C LEU A 120 6.45 7.66 9.56
N GLU A 121 6.73 8.38 10.63
CA GLU A 121 5.74 8.70 11.66
C GLU A 121 6.02 10.10 12.23
N PHE A 122 4.97 10.78 12.66
CA PHE A 122 5.07 12.08 13.31
C PHE A 122 5.33 11.90 14.80
N ALA A 123 6.43 12.47 15.30
CA ALA A 123 6.81 12.42 16.71
C ALA A 123 7.57 13.69 17.09
N GLU A 124 7.27 14.25 18.25
CA GLU A 124 7.99 15.42 18.79
C GLU A 124 7.98 16.65 17.83
N GLY A 125 6.85 16.89 17.15
CA GLY A 125 6.67 18.07 16.31
C GLY A 125 7.17 17.94 14.85
N GLU A 126 7.78 16.81 14.50
CA GLU A 126 8.28 16.56 13.15
C GLU A 126 8.01 15.12 12.70
N PHE A 127 8.00 14.88 11.39
CA PHE A 127 8.15 13.53 10.87
C PHE A 127 9.56 13.04 11.11
N ARG A 128 9.65 11.75 11.42
CA ARG A 128 10.87 10.97 11.53
C ARG A 128 10.70 9.71 10.71
N TYR A 129 11.79 9.19 10.15
CA TYR A 129 11.79 7.86 9.53
C TYR A 129 12.66 6.88 10.31
N ARG A 130 12.23 5.62 10.32
CA ARG A 130 13.02 4.49 10.80
C ARG A 130 13.12 3.47 9.68
N ARG A 131 14.34 3.06 9.33
CA ARG A 131 14.54 1.95 8.40
C ARG A 131 14.09 0.66 9.09
N VAL A 132 13.26 -0.12 8.42
CA VAL A 132 12.87 -1.45 8.91
C VAL A 132 13.99 -2.42 8.56
N VAL A 133 14.68 -2.90 9.59
CA VAL A 133 15.84 -3.80 9.47
C VAL A 133 15.43 -5.21 9.88
N ARG A 134 15.92 -6.22 9.16
CA ARG A 134 15.77 -7.65 9.52
C ARG A 134 16.17 -7.88 10.98
N GLY A 135 15.36 -8.63 11.73
CA GLY A 135 15.70 -9.12 13.07
C GLY A 135 15.45 -8.16 14.24
N ARG A 136 15.05 -6.90 14.04
CA ARG A 136 14.72 -6.00 15.17
C ARG A 136 13.29 -6.20 15.71
N GLN A 137 12.41 -6.84 14.92
CA GLN A 137 11.02 -7.16 15.31
C GLN A 137 10.69 -8.66 15.27
N SER A 138 11.64 -9.52 14.89
CA SER A 138 11.45 -10.97 14.83
C SER A 138 12.67 -11.69 15.37
N GLU A 139 12.45 -12.69 16.24
CA GLU A 139 13.52 -13.54 16.81
C GLU A 139 14.28 -14.35 15.75
N ARG A 140 13.74 -14.42 14.51
CA ARG A 140 14.22 -15.29 13.42
C ARG A 140 14.60 -14.55 12.14
N GLY A 141 14.70 -13.22 12.17
CA GLY A 141 15.19 -12.44 11.02
C GLY A 141 14.18 -12.15 9.91
N TRP A 142 12.90 -12.51 10.08
CA TRP A 142 11.80 -12.12 9.19
C TRP A 142 11.71 -10.61 9.03
N HIS A 143 11.36 -10.19 7.81
CA HIS A 143 11.26 -8.79 7.42
C HIS A 143 9.80 -8.46 7.11
N PHE A 144 9.10 -7.86 8.07
CA PHE A 144 7.72 -7.38 7.91
C PHE A 144 7.51 -6.17 8.82
N HIS A 145 6.46 -5.39 8.54
CA HIS A 145 6.05 -4.27 9.38
C HIS A 145 4.55 -4.01 9.22
N PHE A 146 3.82 -3.89 10.32
CA PHE A 146 2.41 -3.46 10.32
C PHE A 146 2.28 -2.00 10.76
N ALA A 147 1.32 -1.28 10.17
CA ALA A 147 0.97 0.09 10.52
C ALA A 147 -0.55 0.24 10.56
N GLY A 148 -1.05 0.98 11.55
CA GLY A 148 -2.47 1.10 11.85
C GLY A 148 -2.69 1.43 13.31
N ASP A 149 -3.94 1.31 13.75
CA ASP A 149 -4.31 1.46 15.16
C ASP A 149 -3.60 0.42 16.01
N THR A 150 -3.21 0.81 17.22
CA THR A 150 -2.30 0.02 18.08
C THR A 150 -2.82 -1.38 18.36
N ASP A 151 -4.09 -1.49 18.70
CA ASP A 151 -4.79 -2.74 19.00
C ASP A 151 -4.94 -3.66 17.78
N ALA A 152 -5.25 -3.10 16.59
CA ALA A 152 -5.27 -3.86 15.34
C ALA A 152 -3.88 -4.39 14.96
N VAL A 153 -2.85 -3.54 15.10
CA VAL A 153 -1.45 -3.90 14.83
C VAL A 153 -0.95 -4.98 15.79
N GLU A 154 -1.26 -4.88 17.09
CA GLU A 154 -0.89 -5.88 18.09
C GLU A 154 -1.57 -7.22 17.81
N LEU A 155 -2.86 -7.23 17.49
CA LEU A 155 -3.58 -8.44 17.10
C LEU A 155 -2.94 -9.11 15.88
N ALA A 156 -2.69 -8.34 14.82
CA ALA A 156 -2.06 -8.85 13.60
C ALA A 156 -0.67 -9.44 13.86
N ARG A 157 0.16 -8.75 14.68
CA ARG A 157 1.49 -9.27 15.03
C ARG A 157 1.41 -10.59 15.79
N ASN A 158 0.54 -10.70 16.79
CA ASN A 158 0.40 -11.92 17.57
C ASN A 158 -0.06 -13.09 16.69
N ARG A 159 -1.03 -12.87 15.82
CA ARG A 159 -1.50 -13.89 14.87
C ARG A 159 -0.45 -14.32 13.87
N LEU A 160 0.34 -13.38 13.36
CA LEU A 160 1.44 -13.73 12.46
C LEU A 160 2.45 -14.63 13.20
N PHE A 161 2.78 -14.32 14.46
CA PHE A 161 3.66 -15.19 15.23
C PHE A 161 3.06 -16.57 15.52
N GLU A 162 1.77 -16.65 15.83
CA GLU A 162 1.06 -17.93 16.00
C GLU A 162 1.06 -18.75 14.70
N LEU A 163 0.71 -18.12 13.57
CA LEU A 163 0.70 -18.73 12.25
C LEU A 163 2.08 -19.29 11.88
N LEU A 164 3.15 -18.52 12.09
CA LEU A 164 4.51 -18.92 11.77
C LEU A 164 5.08 -19.99 12.71
N ARG A 165 4.48 -20.17 13.89
CA ARG A 165 4.85 -21.21 14.87
C ARG A 165 4.00 -22.48 14.73
N ALA A 166 2.96 -22.46 13.90
CA ALA A 166 2.09 -23.61 13.69
C ALA A 166 2.81 -24.78 13.00
N PRO A 167 2.48 -26.05 13.32
CA PRO A 167 3.03 -27.22 12.65
C PRO A 167 2.82 -27.18 11.13
N GLY A 168 3.82 -27.57 10.34
CA GLY A 168 3.74 -27.58 8.86
C GLY A 168 4.11 -26.26 8.17
N ARG A 169 4.46 -25.21 8.93
CA ARG A 169 5.02 -23.94 8.39
C ARG A 169 6.55 -23.88 8.51
N GLU A 170 7.25 -25.02 8.58
CA GLU A 170 8.72 -25.04 8.75
C GLU A 170 9.48 -24.37 7.59
N ARG A 171 8.95 -24.43 6.36
CA ARG A 171 9.55 -23.80 5.17
C ARG A 171 9.62 -22.27 5.25
N VAL A 172 8.64 -21.62 5.88
CA VAL A 172 8.58 -20.16 6.07
C VAL A 172 9.73 -19.66 6.98
N GLN A 173 10.34 -20.57 7.73
CA GLN A 173 11.46 -20.25 8.61
C GLN A 173 12.80 -20.21 7.85
N ALA A 174 12.91 -20.90 6.70
CA ALA A 174 14.14 -21.02 5.93
C ALA A 174 14.24 -20.03 4.76
N ASP A 175 13.14 -19.80 4.03
CA ASP A 175 13.15 -19.06 2.76
C ASP A 175 12.63 -17.61 2.86
N GLY A 176 12.13 -17.20 4.03
CA GLY A 176 11.48 -15.90 4.24
C GLY A 176 9.96 -16.01 4.36
N LEU A 177 9.31 -14.85 4.43
CA LEU A 177 7.84 -14.77 4.44
C LEU A 177 7.32 -14.80 2.99
N ASP A 178 6.18 -15.44 2.79
CA ASP A 178 5.39 -15.36 1.57
C ASP A 178 4.18 -14.45 1.84
N MET A 179 2.96 -14.96 1.69
CA MET A 179 1.73 -14.21 1.88
C MET A 179 1.16 -14.30 3.30
N GLU A 180 1.89 -14.87 4.28
CA GLU A 180 1.42 -14.96 5.67
C GLU A 180 0.97 -13.62 6.28
N PRO A 181 1.70 -12.49 6.11
CA PRO A 181 1.24 -11.20 6.61
C PRO A 181 -0.08 -10.74 5.97
N PHE A 182 -0.31 -11.12 4.70
CA PHE A 182 -1.54 -10.82 3.99
C PHE A 182 -2.70 -11.72 4.45
N GLU A 183 -2.46 -13.02 4.69
CA GLU A 183 -3.45 -13.94 5.29
C GLU A 183 -3.96 -13.35 6.63
N VAL A 184 -3.03 -12.88 7.48
CA VAL A 184 -3.38 -12.24 8.75
C VAL A 184 -4.21 -10.97 8.55
N LEU A 185 -3.81 -10.10 7.63
CA LEU A 185 -4.57 -8.88 7.32
C LEU A 185 -6.00 -9.20 6.85
N ARG A 186 -6.15 -10.16 5.93
CA ARG A 186 -7.44 -10.65 5.46
C ARG A 186 -8.32 -11.10 6.62
N ASP A 187 -7.77 -11.88 7.53
CA ASP A 187 -8.53 -12.44 8.64
C ASP A 187 -8.95 -11.33 9.62
N VAL A 188 -8.08 -10.34 9.87
CA VAL A 188 -8.42 -9.14 10.66
C VAL A 188 -9.54 -8.33 9.99
N ILE A 189 -9.51 -8.17 8.67
CA ILE A 189 -10.58 -7.50 7.90
C ILE A 189 -11.91 -8.24 8.05
N ARG A 190 -11.90 -9.58 7.92
CA ARG A 190 -13.12 -10.41 7.97
C ARG A 190 -13.78 -10.45 9.34
N GLU A 191 -12.99 -10.31 10.39
CA GLU A 191 -13.53 -10.27 11.75
C GLU A 191 -14.35 -9.04 12.04
N ALA A 192 -14.17 -7.96 11.27
CA ALA A 192 -14.88 -6.70 11.46
C ALA A 192 -14.82 -6.18 12.90
N ARG A 193 -13.75 -6.52 13.64
CA ARG A 193 -13.53 -6.13 15.04
C ARG A 193 -13.15 -4.66 15.19
N PHE A 194 -12.46 -4.11 14.19
CA PHE A 194 -11.95 -2.74 14.21
C PHE A 194 -12.70 -1.89 13.19
N ASP A 195 -13.27 -0.78 13.65
CA ASP A 195 -14.05 0.12 12.80
C ASP A 195 -13.23 0.78 11.69
N SER A 196 -11.94 0.97 11.93
CA SER A 196 -10.97 1.60 11.02
C SER A 196 -10.38 0.65 9.96
N VAL A 197 -10.67 -0.66 10.07
CA VAL A 197 -10.14 -1.71 9.18
C VAL A 197 -11.29 -2.40 8.48
N GLY A 198 -11.28 -2.45 7.15
CA GLY A 198 -12.35 -3.12 6.41
C GLY A 198 -12.27 -2.97 4.89
N GLY A 199 -13.36 -3.36 4.23
CA GLY A 199 -13.43 -3.38 2.77
C GLY A 199 -12.55 -4.46 2.12
N PRO A 200 -12.60 -4.58 0.79
CA PRO A 200 -11.72 -5.50 0.06
C PRO A 200 -10.24 -5.12 0.23
N PRO A 201 -9.33 -6.07 0.50
CA PRO A 201 -7.93 -5.76 0.68
C PRO A 201 -7.25 -5.40 -0.66
N GLN A 202 -6.13 -4.72 -0.55
CA GLN A 202 -5.31 -4.22 -1.64
C GLN A 202 -3.95 -4.89 -1.59
N VAL A 203 -3.39 -5.27 -2.74
CA VAL A 203 -2.04 -5.85 -2.82
C VAL A 203 -1.26 -5.20 -3.96
N ALA A 204 -0.03 -4.82 -3.67
CA ALA A 204 0.96 -4.41 -4.65
C ALA A 204 2.32 -4.97 -4.31
N LYS A 205 3.13 -5.26 -5.32
CA LYS A 205 4.46 -5.88 -5.17
C LYS A 205 5.52 -5.02 -5.83
N VAL A 206 6.71 -5.02 -5.25
CA VAL A 206 7.96 -4.51 -5.85
C VAL A 206 8.85 -5.70 -6.15
N TYR A 207 9.39 -5.76 -7.36
CA TYR A 207 10.32 -6.83 -7.74
C TYR A 207 11.74 -6.32 -7.95
N ARG A 208 12.68 -7.27 -8.00
CA ARG A 208 14.10 -7.02 -8.23
C ARG A 208 14.41 -6.41 -9.60
N HIS A 209 13.54 -6.61 -10.59
CA HIS A 209 13.63 -5.98 -11.91
C HIS A 209 13.08 -4.54 -11.93
N LEU A 210 12.97 -3.90 -10.76
CA LEU A 210 12.67 -2.48 -10.59
C LEU A 210 11.31 -2.06 -11.19
N ASN A 211 10.34 -2.96 -11.15
CA ASN A 211 8.95 -2.70 -11.45
C ASN A 211 8.09 -2.90 -10.19
N THR A 212 6.98 -2.18 -10.18
CA THR A 212 5.90 -2.33 -9.22
C THR A 212 4.68 -2.85 -9.96
N GLN A 213 3.93 -3.74 -9.33
CA GLN A 213 2.69 -4.29 -9.90
C GLN A 213 1.57 -4.22 -8.86
N PHE A 214 0.45 -3.63 -9.23
CA PHE A 214 -0.80 -3.80 -8.50
C PHE A 214 -1.47 -5.11 -8.90
N PHE A 215 -2.15 -5.73 -7.95
CA PHE A 215 -2.97 -6.92 -8.19
C PHE A 215 -4.43 -6.57 -8.00
N ALA A 216 -5.26 -7.09 -8.90
CA ALA A 216 -6.67 -7.22 -8.60
C ALA A 216 -6.80 -8.32 -7.53
N VAL A 217 -7.53 -8.07 -6.45
CA VAL A 217 -7.75 -9.05 -5.40
C VAL A 217 -9.15 -9.61 -5.53
N GLU A 218 -9.25 -10.93 -5.64
CA GLU A 218 -10.53 -11.60 -5.58
C GLU A 218 -10.98 -11.67 -4.14
N TRP A 219 -12.06 -10.95 -3.86
CA TRP A 219 -12.63 -10.78 -2.55
C TRP A 219 -14.09 -11.17 -2.57
N GLN A 220 -14.44 -12.28 -1.90
CA GLN A 220 -15.83 -12.75 -1.83
C GLN A 220 -16.47 -12.90 -3.23
N ASN A 221 -15.73 -13.53 -4.16
CA ASN A 221 -16.10 -13.73 -5.57
C ASN A 221 -16.19 -12.45 -6.43
N VAL A 222 -15.71 -11.31 -5.94
CA VAL A 222 -15.63 -10.05 -6.70
C VAL A 222 -14.18 -9.68 -6.92
N ALA A 223 -13.78 -9.40 -8.16
CA ALA A 223 -12.47 -8.84 -8.45
C ALA A 223 -12.44 -7.36 -8.03
N THR A 224 -11.46 -6.99 -7.23
CA THR A 224 -11.31 -5.62 -6.70
C THR A 224 -9.95 -5.03 -7.06
N ILE A 225 -9.93 -3.77 -7.47
CA ILE A 225 -8.70 -3.04 -7.84
C ILE A 225 -8.56 -1.87 -6.87
N ALA A 226 -7.42 -1.80 -6.17
CA ALA A 226 -7.17 -0.80 -5.13
C ALA A 226 -8.32 -0.69 -4.10
N GLY A 227 -8.98 -1.82 -3.84
CA GLY A 227 -10.04 -1.97 -2.83
C GLY A 227 -11.46 -1.80 -3.37
N ARG A 228 -11.67 -1.14 -4.51
CA ARG A 228 -13.01 -1.00 -5.10
C ARG A 228 -13.33 -2.16 -6.05
N PRO A 229 -14.60 -2.50 -6.29
CA PRO A 229 -14.96 -3.39 -7.39
C PRO A 229 -14.34 -2.93 -8.71
N ALA A 230 -13.71 -3.86 -9.42
CA ALA A 230 -13.19 -3.62 -10.75
C ALA A 230 -14.36 -3.38 -11.71
N LEU A 231 -14.23 -2.39 -12.60
CA LEU A 231 -15.16 -2.26 -13.72
C LEU A 231 -14.89 -3.40 -14.71
N SER A 232 -15.90 -3.81 -15.47
CA SER A 232 -15.82 -4.97 -16.37
C SER A 232 -14.59 -4.91 -17.29
N TYR A 233 -14.33 -3.74 -17.88
CA TYR A 233 -13.22 -3.50 -18.80
C TYR A 233 -11.84 -3.43 -18.13
N GLU A 234 -11.75 -3.25 -16.81
CA GLU A 234 -10.46 -3.14 -16.10
C GLU A 234 -9.88 -4.52 -15.77
N GLN A 235 -10.73 -5.55 -15.69
CA GLN A 235 -10.36 -6.91 -15.27
C GLN A 235 -9.39 -7.59 -16.25
N ALA A 236 -9.30 -7.09 -17.48
CA ALA A 236 -8.47 -7.64 -18.54
C ALA A 236 -7.04 -7.15 -18.61
N PHE A 237 -6.65 -6.23 -17.72
CA PHE A 237 -5.33 -5.61 -17.77
C PHE A 237 -4.48 -5.86 -16.53
N ILE A 238 -5.07 -6.40 -15.46
CA ILE A 238 -4.40 -6.54 -14.16
C ILE A 238 -4.38 -8.00 -13.70
N PRO A 239 -3.21 -8.56 -13.34
CA PRO A 239 -3.13 -9.89 -12.76
C PRO A 239 -3.97 -10.02 -11.49
N ARG A 240 -4.54 -11.20 -11.26
CA ARG A 240 -5.47 -11.47 -10.17
C ARG A 240 -4.83 -12.32 -9.08
N LEU A 241 -5.03 -11.92 -7.84
CA LEU A 241 -4.64 -12.65 -6.64
C LEU A 241 -5.90 -13.10 -5.88
N ASP A 242 -5.97 -14.38 -5.53
CA ASP A 242 -7.05 -14.92 -4.71
C ASP A 242 -6.76 -14.63 -3.23
N ALA A 243 -7.66 -13.92 -2.54
CA ALA A 243 -7.46 -13.61 -1.13
C ALA A 243 -7.47 -14.86 -0.23
N ASP A 244 -8.17 -15.91 -0.63
CA ASP A 244 -8.26 -17.17 0.11
C ASP A 244 -7.10 -18.12 -0.21
N ARG A 245 -6.47 -17.94 -1.38
CA ARG A 245 -5.33 -18.74 -1.86
C ARG A 245 -4.18 -17.84 -2.36
N PRO A 246 -3.64 -16.96 -1.52
CA PRO A 246 -2.70 -15.92 -1.96
C PRO A 246 -1.31 -16.46 -2.32
N ASP A 247 -1.00 -17.68 -1.86
CA ASP A 247 0.21 -18.46 -2.17
C ASP A 247 0.25 -18.98 -3.61
N LEU A 248 -0.91 -19.06 -4.27
CA LEU A 248 -0.98 -19.49 -5.66
C LEU A 248 -0.44 -18.41 -6.59
N GLN A 249 0.12 -18.84 -7.72
CA GLN A 249 0.55 -17.89 -8.75
C GLN A 249 -0.62 -16.99 -9.16
N PRO A 250 -0.40 -15.67 -9.27
CA PRO A 250 -1.43 -14.77 -9.74
C PRO A 250 -1.95 -15.23 -11.10
N ARG A 251 -3.27 -15.24 -11.25
CA ARG A 251 -3.90 -15.54 -12.53
C ARG A 251 -3.62 -14.42 -13.52
N PRO A 252 -3.41 -14.74 -14.81
CA PRO A 252 -3.37 -13.71 -15.84
C PRO A 252 -4.69 -12.93 -15.84
N PRO A 253 -4.71 -11.70 -16.39
CA PRO A 253 -5.94 -10.95 -16.54
C PRO A 253 -7.01 -11.74 -17.29
N GLU A 254 -8.28 -11.52 -16.96
CA GLU A 254 -9.38 -12.20 -17.63
C GLU A 254 -9.53 -11.67 -19.05
N ARG A 255 -9.71 -12.55 -20.03
CA ARG A 255 -9.85 -12.11 -21.42
C ARG A 255 -11.19 -11.37 -21.54
N LEU A 256 -11.20 -10.18 -22.14
CA LEU A 256 -12.45 -9.49 -22.44
C LEU A 256 -13.31 -10.37 -23.34
N GLU A 257 -14.51 -10.72 -22.87
CA GLU A 257 -15.55 -11.33 -23.70
C GLU A 257 -16.34 -10.26 -24.49
N GLU A 258 -16.34 -9.01 -24.00
CA GLU A 258 -17.06 -7.87 -24.58
C GLU A 258 -16.10 -6.77 -25.07
N PRO A 259 -16.42 -6.05 -26.16
CA PRO A 259 -15.61 -4.93 -26.66
C PRO A 259 -15.51 -3.79 -25.63
N LEU A 260 -14.43 -3.00 -25.69
CA LEU A 260 -14.23 -1.93 -24.72
C LEU A 260 -15.34 -0.87 -24.83
N PRO A 261 -15.71 -0.19 -23.72
CA PRO A 261 -16.66 0.91 -23.77
C PRO A 261 -16.18 1.99 -24.76
N GLY A 262 -16.95 2.24 -25.81
CA GLY A 262 -16.62 3.18 -26.89
C GLY A 262 -16.01 2.57 -28.16
N GLU A 263 -15.79 1.24 -28.22
CA GLU A 263 -15.38 0.53 -29.45
C GLU A 263 -16.56 0.07 -30.31
N THR A 264 -17.79 0.24 -29.84
CA THR A 264 -18.97 0.17 -30.71
C THR A 264 -18.89 1.35 -31.68
N GLU A 265 -18.62 1.08 -32.96
CA GLU A 265 -18.75 2.09 -34.02
C GLU A 265 -20.09 2.82 -33.86
N PRO A 266 -20.14 4.15 -34.00
CA PRO A 266 -21.41 4.84 -34.09
C PRO A 266 -22.16 4.20 -35.27
N THR A 267 -23.27 3.52 -34.97
CA THR A 267 -24.15 2.98 -35.99
C THR A 267 -24.53 4.14 -36.90
N ALA A 268 -24.30 3.95 -38.20
CA ALA A 268 -24.46 4.95 -39.26
C ALA A 268 -25.94 5.32 -39.53
N ASP A 269 -26.73 5.53 -38.48
CA ASP A 269 -28.17 5.83 -38.54
C ASP A 269 -28.53 7.16 -37.85
N GLU A 270 -27.55 8.01 -37.50
CA GLU A 270 -27.80 9.44 -37.26
C GLU A 270 -27.73 10.24 -38.57
N THR A 271 -28.46 9.77 -39.58
CA THR A 271 -28.94 10.62 -40.67
C THR A 271 -30.44 10.44 -40.79
N VAL A 272 -31.15 11.57 -40.86
CA VAL A 272 -32.61 11.74 -40.99
C VAL A 272 -33.31 11.66 -39.63
N GLU A 273 -33.80 12.75 -39.03
CA GLU A 273 -34.69 13.81 -39.56
C GLU A 273 -34.49 15.15 -38.83
#